data_AF-A0A6A4VI35-F1
#
_entry.id   AF-A0A6A4VI35-F1
#
_cell.length_a   1.000
_cell.length_b   1.000
_cell.length_c   1.000
_cell.angle_alpha   90.00
_cell.angle_beta   90.00
_cell.angle_gamma   90.00
#
_symmetry.space_group_name_H-M   'P 1'
#
loop_
_entity.id
_entity.type
_entity.pdbx_description
1 polymer ?
#
loop_
_entity_poly.entity_id
_entity_poly.type
_entity_poly.pdbx_seq_one_letter_code
_entity_poly.pdbx_strand_id
1 'polypeptide(L)'
;MLCGCGLLGVGLWLRFAHGGYSSLLSNYQGLSVDGLCITAGVIAAVIAFFGCCGACFQNRCLLMTYFSCVAFAFLLELIVMVLCFIFKIELGETLVSELNAGVRQHYNRSNSLAVTWDHIQQEFDCCGVQSYKDWYSISAWPDESIVPDSCCLPWVKNTTGKQRVLRAVCPVRSQ
;
A
#
# COMPACT_ATOMS: atom_id res chain seq x y z
N MET A 1 18.94 -26.57 -5.03
CA MET A 1 20.21 -25.81 -5.14
C MET A 1 20.23 -24.84 -6.32
N LEU A 2 20.15 -25.25 -7.59
CA LEU A 2 20.14 -24.31 -8.74
C LEU A 2 18.93 -23.34 -8.72
N CYS A 3 17.72 -23.83 -8.46
CA CYS A 3 16.55 -22.96 -8.26
C CYS A 3 16.66 -22.10 -6.99
N GLY A 4 17.34 -22.58 -5.94
CA GLY A 4 17.50 -21.86 -4.67
C GLY A 4 18.49 -20.70 -4.80
N CYS A 5 19.64 -20.94 -5.42
CA CYS A 5 20.62 -19.90 -5.74
C CYS A 5 20.07 -18.91 -6.77
N GLY A 6 19.24 -19.36 -7.70
CA GLY A 6 18.51 -18.49 -8.63
C GLY A 6 17.55 -17.54 -7.91
N LEU A 7 16.76 -18.03 -6.96
CA LEU A 7 15.83 -17.20 -6.19
C LEU A 7 16.52 -16.24 -5.23
N LEU A 8 17.61 -16.65 -4.57
CA LEU A 8 18.45 -15.75 -3.77
C LEU A 8 19.14 -14.70 -4.64
N GLY A 9 19.59 -15.08 -5.83
CA GLY A 9 20.13 -14.17 -6.85
C GLY A 9 19.10 -13.16 -7.33
N VAL A 10 17.85 -13.58 -7.59
CA VAL A 10 16.75 -12.69 -7.99
C VAL A 10 16.35 -11.75 -6.83
N GLY A 11 16.33 -12.24 -5.60
CA GLY A 11 16.09 -11.42 -4.41
C GLY A 11 17.18 -10.36 -4.17
N LEU A 12 18.46 -10.72 -4.34
CA LEU A 12 19.56 -9.76 -4.28
C LEU A 12 19.57 -8.81 -5.49
N TRP A 13 19.24 -9.31 -6.69
CA TRP A 13 19.17 -8.50 -7.91
C TRP A 13 18.05 -7.46 -7.83
N LEU A 14 16.87 -7.81 -7.33
CA LEU A 14 15.78 -6.87 -7.05
C LEU A 14 16.22 -5.81 -6.03
N ARG A 15 16.92 -6.21 -4.97
CA ARG A 15 17.46 -5.29 -3.96
C ARG A 15 18.50 -4.32 -4.52
N PHE A 16 19.32 -4.76 -5.47
CA PHE A 16 20.34 -3.92 -6.11
C PHE A 16 19.77 -3.07 -7.27
N ALA A 17 18.85 -3.62 -8.06
CA ALA A 17 18.17 -2.91 -9.14
C ALA A 17 17.23 -1.81 -8.61
N HIS A 18 16.63 -2.02 -7.44
CA HIS A 18 15.94 -0.98 -6.66
C HIS A 18 16.83 -0.39 -5.55
N GLY A 19 18.15 -0.56 -5.63
CA GLY A 19 19.14 -0.17 -4.61
C GLY A 19 19.48 1.33 -4.56
N GLY A 20 18.50 2.19 -4.87
CA GLY A 20 18.66 3.64 -4.96
C GLY A 20 17.62 4.46 -4.20
N TYR A 21 16.83 3.88 -3.29
CA TYR A 21 15.89 4.63 -2.43
C TYR A 21 16.39 4.76 -0.98
N SER A 22 17.68 4.53 -0.74
CA SER A 22 18.36 4.64 0.56
C SER A 22 18.52 6.08 1.08
N SER A 23 17.63 7.01 0.73
CA SER A 23 17.80 8.43 1.12
C SER A 23 16.55 9.21 1.49
N LEU A 24 15.35 8.62 1.63
CA LEU A 24 14.14 9.44 1.84
C LEU A 24 13.49 9.45 3.22
N LEU A 25 13.69 8.46 4.12
CA LEU A 25 13.01 8.51 5.42
C LEU A 25 13.92 8.14 6.59
N SER A 26 14.82 9.07 6.94
CA SER A 26 15.73 8.98 8.10
C SER A 26 15.02 9.15 9.46
N ASN A 27 13.69 9.17 9.57
CA ASN A 27 13.05 9.57 10.83
C ASN A 27 11.90 8.69 11.37
N TYR A 28 11.45 7.64 10.68
CA TYR A 28 10.48 6.69 11.24
C TYR A 28 10.71 5.27 10.72
N GLN A 29 11.73 4.60 11.25
CA GLN A 29 12.35 3.38 10.66
C GLN A 29 11.57 2.05 10.83
N GLY A 30 10.36 2.04 11.41
CA GLY A 30 9.70 0.77 11.80
C GLY A 30 8.36 0.44 11.14
N LEU A 31 7.66 1.42 10.54
CA LEU A 31 6.24 1.30 10.16
C LEU A 31 5.96 1.58 8.68
N SER A 32 7.00 1.83 7.87
CA SER A 32 6.80 2.05 6.44
C SER A 32 6.57 0.71 5.71
N VAL A 33 5.62 0.72 4.76
CA VAL A 33 5.22 -0.46 3.97
C VAL A 33 6.42 -1.12 3.28
N ASP A 34 7.39 -0.32 2.84
CA ASP A 34 8.66 -0.77 2.27
C ASP A 34 9.52 -1.58 3.27
N GLY A 35 9.63 -1.14 4.53
CA GLY A 35 10.38 -1.84 5.56
C GLY A 35 9.77 -3.20 5.93
N LEU A 36 8.44 -3.27 5.96
CA LEU A 36 7.70 -4.52 6.19
C LEU A 36 7.92 -5.52 5.04
N CYS A 37 7.81 -5.05 3.79
CA CYS A 37 8.07 -5.88 2.62
C CYS A 37 9.51 -6.41 2.57
N ILE A 38 10.50 -5.58 2.89
CA ILE A 38 11.92 -6.00 2.92
C ILE A 38 12.17 -7.02 4.02
N THR A 39 11.65 -6.77 5.23
CA THR A 39 11.83 -7.66 6.39
C THR A 39 11.19 -9.03 6.14
N ALA A 40 9.95 -9.05 5.63
CA ALA A 40 9.27 -10.28 5.25
C ALA A 40 10.03 -11.05 4.17
N GLY A 41 10.57 -10.35 3.16
CA GLY A 41 11.38 -10.95 2.10
C GLY A 41 12.66 -11.62 2.60
N VAL A 42 13.36 -11.02 3.56
CA VAL A 42 14.56 -11.62 4.18
C VAL A 42 14.21 -12.87 4.97
N ILE A 43 13.12 -12.84 5.76
CA ILE A 43 12.68 -14.00 6.55
C ILE A 43 12.30 -15.16 5.62
N ALA A 44 11.55 -14.89 4.54
CA ALA A 44 11.20 -15.89 3.54
C ALA A 44 12.43 -16.51 2.87
N ALA A 45 13.45 -15.71 2.54
CA ALA A 45 14.70 -16.19 1.96
C ALA A 45 15.49 -17.12 2.90
N VAL A 46 15.53 -16.80 4.20
CA VAL A 46 16.19 -17.62 5.23
C VAL A 46 15.47 -18.96 5.39
N ILE A 47 14.13 -18.95 5.48
CA ILE A 47 13.32 -20.18 5.57
C ILE A 47 13.53 -21.07 4.33
N ALA A 48 13.58 -20.48 3.13
CA ALA A 48 13.84 -21.20 1.88
C ALA A 48 15.25 -21.84 1.84
N PHE A 49 16.26 -21.16 2.38
CA PHE A 49 17.61 -21.71 2.48
C PHE A 49 17.66 -22.93 3.40
N PHE A 50 17.05 -22.86 4.58
CA PHE A 50 16.98 -24.00 5.51
C PHE A 50 16.19 -25.17 4.94
N GLY A 51 15.10 -24.92 4.19
CA GLY A 51 14.37 -25.97 3.47
C GLY A 51 15.22 -26.70 2.44
N CYS A 52 16.02 -25.96 1.66
CA CYS A 52 16.91 -26.56 0.65
C CYS A 52 18.06 -27.35 1.32
N CYS A 53 18.68 -26.81 2.36
CA CYS A 53 19.72 -27.52 3.11
C CYS A 53 19.19 -28.77 3.81
N GLY A 54 17.97 -28.72 4.36
CA GLY A 54 17.32 -29.86 5.04
C GLY A 54 17.01 -31.01 4.08
N ALA A 55 16.59 -30.69 2.86
CA ALA A 55 16.39 -31.68 1.80
C ALA A 55 17.70 -32.30 1.31
N CYS A 56 18.78 -31.51 1.19
CA CYS A 56 20.08 -31.99 0.71
C CYS A 56 20.86 -32.82 1.74
N PHE A 57 20.77 -32.49 3.04
CA PHE A 57 21.57 -33.16 4.08
C PHE A 57 20.93 -34.45 4.64
N GLN A 58 19.73 -34.83 4.19
CA GLN A 58 18.97 -35.99 4.69
C GLN A 58 18.87 -36.05 6.22
N ASN A 59 19.03 -34.91 6.88
CA ASN A 59 19.09 -34.82 8.33
C ASN A 59 17.67 -34.59 8.87
N ARG A 60 17.15 -35.61 9.56
CA ARG A 60 15.80 -35.62 10.15
C ARG A 60 15.56 -34.41 11.05
N CYS A 61 16.55 -33.97 11.83
CA CYS A 61 16.41 -32.80 12.71
C CYS A 61 16.24 -31.49 11.94
N LEU A 62 16.93 -31.33 10.80
CA LEU A 62 16.84 -30.10 9.99
C LEU A 62 15.49 -30.03 9.24
N LEU A 63 14.96 -31.19 8.82
CA LEU A 63 13.65 -31.27 8.18
C LEU A 63 12.51 -31.04 9.20
N MET A 64 12.63 -31.57 10.41
CA MET A 64 11.66 -31.35 11.50
C MET A 64 11.62 -29.88 11.92
N THR A 65 12.77 -29.22 12.06
CA THR A 65 12.83 -27.79 12.39
C THR A 65 12.25 -26.92 11.28
N TYR A 66 12.53 -27.22 10.01
CA TYR A 66 11.89 -26.54 8.87
C TYR A 66 10.36 -26.65 8.90
N PHE A 67 9.82 -27.86 9.08
CA PHE A 67 8.38 -28.08 9.15
C PHE A 67 7.74 -27.31 10.31
N SER A 68 8.37 -27.34 11.50
CA SER A 68 7.92 -26.57 12.66
C SER A 68 7.92 -25.06 12.43
N CYS A 69 8.98 -24.51 11.80
CA CYS A 69 9.04 -23.08 11.47
C CYS A 69 7.96 -22.67 10.46
N VAL A 70 7.73 -23.48 9.42
CA VAL A 70 6.68 -23.22 8.42
C VAL A 70 5.30 -23.31 9.04
N ALA A 71 5.05 -24.31 9.90
CA ALA A 71 3.79 -24.43 10.62
C ALA A 71 3.53 -23.22 11.53
N PHE A 72 4.57 -22.73 12.22
CA PHE A 72 4.47 -21.53 13.05
C PHE A 72 4.19 -20.28 12.23
N ALA A 73 4.89 -20.09 11.09
CA ALA A 73 4.61 -19.00 10.16
C ALA A 73 3.16 -19.04 9.64
N PHE A 74 2.64 -20.22 9.30
CA PHE A 74 1.25 -20.39 8.87
C PHE A 74 0.26 -19.99 9.97
N LEU A 75 0.52 -20.36 11.23
CA LEU A 75 -0.32 -19.92 12.35
C LEU A 75 -0.30 -18.40 12.52
N LEU A 76 0.87 -17.76 12.37
CA LEU A 76 0.97 -16.30 12.41
C LEU A 76 0.20 -15.64 11.26
N GLU A 77 0.31 -16.18 10.04
CA GLU A 77 -0.47 -15.69 8.90
C GLU A 77 -1.97 -15.84 9.12
N LEU A 78 -2.43 -16.93 9.73
CA LEU A 78 -3.84 -17.10 10.11
C LEU A 78 -4.27 -16.07 11.15
N ILE A 79 -3.44 -15.79 12.17
CA ILE A 79 -3.74 -14.76 13.17
C ILE A 79 -3.85 -13.38 12.49
N VAL A 80 -2.88 -13.02 11.63
CA VAL A 80 -2.91 -11.75 10.90
C VAL A 80 -4.12 -11.67 9.97
N MET A 81 -4.47 -12.75 9.29
CA MET A 81 -5.65 -12.83 8.42
C MET A 81 -6.94 -12.61 9.22
N VAL A 82 -7.11 -13.30 10.35
CA VAL A 82 -8.28 -13.16 11.22
C VAL A 82 -8.35 -11.76 11.81
N LEU A 83 -7.23 -11.21 12.29
CA LEU A 83 -7.16 -9.83 12.77
C LEU A 83 -7.55 -8.85 11.66
N CYS A 84 -7.00 -9.00 10.45
CA CYS A 84 -7.35 -8.16 9.31
C CYS A 84 -8.84 -8.25 8.98
N PHE A 85 -9.44 -9.44 9.06
CA PHE A 85 -10.88 -9.63 8.83
C PHE A 85 -11.73 -8.94 9.90
N ILE A 86 -11.39 -9.11 11.18
CA ILE A 86 -12.09 -8.43 12.29
C ILE A 86 -11.94 -6.92 12.15
N PHE A 87 -10.71 -6.43 11.92
CA PHE A 87 -10.44 -5.02 11.68
C PHE A 87 -11.22 -4.48 10.47
N LYS A 88 -11.42 -5.26 9.40
CA LYS A 88 -12.28 -4.84 8.29
C LYS A 88 -13.74 -4.67 8.68
N ILE A 89 -14.25 -5.52 9.59
CA ILE A 89 -15.63 -5.44 10.06
C ILE A 89 -15.80 -4.27 11.03
N GLU A 90 -14.84 -4.06 11.93
CA GLU A 90 -14.98 -3.15 13.07
C GLU A 90 -14.39 -1.75 12.80
N LEU A 91 -13.31 -1.65 12.02
CA LEU A 91 -12.71 -0.36 11.66
C LEU A 91 -13.32 0.28 10.43
N GLY A 92 -14.31 -0.31 9.77
CA GLY A 92 -14.90 0.31 8.58
C GLY A 92 -15.32 1.76 8.83
N GLU A 93 -15.97 2.03 9.96
CA GLU A 93 -16.40 3.39 10.32
C GLU A 93 -15.27 4.23 10.92
N THR A 94 -14.49 3.67 11.85
CA THR A 94 -13.36 4.39 12.50
C THR A 94 -12.28 4.79 11.51
N LEU A 95 -11.91 3.88 10.60
CA LEU A 95 -10.93 4.17 9.55
C LEU A 95 -11.46 5.24 8.60
N VAL A 96 -12.74 5.18 8.23
CA VAL A 96 -13.36 6.22 7.40
C VAL A 96 -13.35 7.56 8.11
N SER A 97 -13.65 7.62 9.42
CA SER A 97 -13.60 8.88 10.17
C SER A 97 -12.18 9.44 10.28
N GLU A 98 -11.18 8.59 10.53
CA GLU A 98 -9.77 8.98 10.59
C GLU A 98 -9.26 9.47 9.22
N LEU A 99 -9.60 8.76 8.14
CA LEU A 99 -9.24 9.18 6.78
C LEU A 99 -9.92 10.50 6.40
N ASN A 100 -11.20 10.68 6.74
CA ASN A 100 -11.91 11.93 6.50
C ASN A 100 -11.34 13.07 7.35
N ALA A 101 -10.96 12.83 8.60
CA ALA A 101 -10.29 13.83 9.43
C ALA A 101 -8.92 14.18 8.84
N GLY A 102 -8.18 13.20 8.34
CA GLY A 102 -6.91 13.37 7.61
C GLY A 102 -7.06 14.27 6.40
N VAL A 103 -8.06 14.01 5.54
CA VAL A 103 -8.37 14.85 4.37
C VAL A 103 -8.81 16.26 4.80
N ARG A 104 -9.65 16.39 5.83
CA ARG A 104 -10.20 17.68 6.26
C ARG A 104 -9.22 18.57 6.99
N GLN A 105 -8.30 18.00 7.77
CA GLN A 105 -7.45 18.76 8.69
C GLN A 105 -5.97 18.73 8.28
N HIS A 106 -5.49 17.61 7.74
CA HIS A 106 -4.06 17.39 7.49
C HIS A 106 -3.65 17.46 6.02
N TYR A 107 -4.61 17.45 5.09
CA TYR A 107 -4.30 17.63 3.68
C TYR A 107 -3.81 19.04 3.39
N ASN A 108 -2.68 19.13 2.68
CA ASN A 108 -2.15 20.38 2.16
C ASN A 108 -1.52 20.10 0.80
N ARG A 109 -1.78 20.96 -0.20
CA ARG A 109 -1.35 20.82 -1.59
C ARG A 109 0.17 20.72 -1.74
N SER A 110 0.95 21.25 -0.78
CA SER A 110 2.41 21.24 -0.81
C SER A 110 3.07 20.09 -0.05
N ASN A 111 2.30 19.27 0.67
CA ASN A 111 2.86 18.20 1.51
C ASN A 111 2.98 16.88 0.74
N SER A 112 3.84 15.99 1.24
CA SER A 112 3.99 14.61 0.72
C SER A 112 2.65 13.84 0.68
N LEU A 113 1.71 14.19 1.55
CA LEU A 113 0.36 13.63 1.57
C LEU A 113 -0.40 13.87 0.26
N ALA A 114 -0.20 15.01 -0.42
CA ALA A 114 -0.86 15.30 -1.69
C ALA A 114 -0.43 14.29 -2.77
N VAL A 115 0.87 14.01 -2.87
CA VAL A 115 1.44 13.04 -3.83
C VAL A 115 0.90 11.63 -3.57
N THR A 116 0.81 11.22 -2.30
CA THR A 116 0.25 9.91 -1.93
C THR A 116 -1.23 9.81 -2.30
N TRP A 117 -2.02 10.84 -2.01
CA TRP A 117 -3.43 10.88 -2.38
C TRP A 117 -3.63 10.86 -3.90
N ASP A 118 -2.82 11.61 -4.65
CA ASP A 118 -2.87 11.63 -6.10
C ASP A 118 -2.56 10.24 -6.69
N HIS A 119 -1.56 9.55 -6.14
CA HIS A 119 -1.21 8.20 -6.60
C HIS A 119 -2.31 7.19 -6.28
N ILE A 120 -2.88 7.21 -5.07
CA ILE A 120 -4.00 6.32 -4.70
C ILE A 120 -5.21 6.56 -5.60
N GLN A 121 -5.56 7.83 -5.84
CA GLN A 121 -6.72 8.18 -6.66
C GLN A 121 -6.56 7.77 -8.11
N GLN A 122 -5.36 7.92 -8.67
CA GLN A 122 -5.05 7.50 -10.04
C GLN A 122 -4.96 5.98 -10.18
N GLU A 123 -4.33 5.29 -9.22
CA GLU A 123 -4.15 3.83 -9.26
C GLU A 123 -5.48 3.09 -9.10
N PHE A 124 -6.37 3.60 -8.24
CA PHE A 124 -7.66 2.97 -7.94
C PHE A 124 -8.86 3.62 -8.64
N ASP A 125 -8.63 4.59 -9.53
CA ASP A 125 -9.68 5.34 -10.25
C ASP A 125 -10.78 5.90 -9.31
N CYS A 126 -10.39 6.31 -8.11
CA CYS A 126 -11.29 6.75 -7.04
C CYS A 126 -11.09 8.23 -6.69
N CYS A 127 -12.06 8.83 -5.99
CA CYS A 127 -11.96 10.22 -5.56
C CYS A 127 -12.63 10.43 -4.20
N GLY A 128 -11.82 10.78 -3.18
CA GLY A 128 -12.26 10.93 -1.79
C GLY A 128 -12.24 9.62 -1.00
N VAL A 129 -12.71 9.66 0.24
CA VAL A 129 -12.76 8.50 1.15
C VAL A 129 -14.02 7.68 0.87
N GLN A 130 -15.16 8.36 0.81
CA GLN A 130 -16.47 7.82 0.43
C GLN A 130 -17.01 8.47 -0.84
N SER A 131 -16.71 9.76 -1.07
CA SER A 131 -17.20 10.52 -2.22
C SER A 131 -16.29 11.68 -2.57
N TYR A 132 -16.37 12.17 -3.81
CA TYR A 132 -15.66 13.38 -4.23
C TYR A 132 -16.00 14.61 -3.37
N LYS A 133 -17.17 14.62 -2.72
CA LYS A 133 -17.61 15.68 -1.81
C LYS A 133 -16.79 15.76 -0.53
N ASP A 134 -16.02 14.74 -0.19
CA ASP A 134 -15.16 14.74 1.00
C ASP A 134 -14.08 15.82 0.92
N TRP A 135 -13.78 16.29 -0.30
CA TRP A 135 -12.86 17.38 -0.59
C TRP A 135 -13.49 18.77 -0.43
N TYR A 136 -14.79 18.91 -0.27
CA TYR A 136 -15.41 20.22 -0.15
C TYR A 136 -15.21 20.79 1.26
N SER A 137 -14.87 22.08 1.33
CA SER A 137 -14.70 22.81 2.59
C SER A 137 -13.68 22.17 3.55
N ILE A 138 -12.57 21.65 3.02
CA ILE A 138 -11.44 21.18 3.83
C ILE A 138 -10.55 22.35 4.29
N SER A 139 -9.67 22.15 5.28
CA SER A 139 -8.79 23.19 5.82
C SER A 139 -7.91 23.88 4.77
N ALA A 140 -7.57 23.16 3.68
CA ALA A 140 -6.79 23.72 2.58
C ALA A 140 -7.58 24.70 1.70
N TRP A 141 -8.92 24.62 1.66
CA TRP A 141 -9.81 25.51 0.90
C TRP A 141 -11.23 25.55 1.54
N PRO A 142 -11.41 26.28 2.65
CA PRO A 142 -12.62 26.17 3.48
C PRO A 142 -13.91 26.63 2.78
N ASP A 143 -13.81 27.59 1.87
CA ASP A 143 -14.97 28.19 1.20
C ASP A 143 -15.17 27.70 -0.25
N GLU A 144 -14.36 26.72 -0.68
CA GLU A 144 -14.42 26.21 -2.05
C GLU A 144 -14.94 24.77 -2.13
N SER A 145 -15.69 24.50 -3.19
CA SER A 145 -16.14 23.16 -3.57
C SER A 145 -15.25 22.60 -4.68
N ILE A 146 -13.94 22.60 -4.44
CA ILE A 146 -12.93 22.08 -5.37
C ILE A 146 -12.46 20.68 -4.94
N VAL A 147 -11.94 19.95 -5.92
CA VAL A 147 -11.30 18.63 -5.73
C VAL A 147 -9.84 18.69 -6.22
N PRO A 148 -8.96 17.80 -5.76
CA PRO A 148 -7.60 17.68 -6.30
C PRO A 148 -7.56 17.42 -7.81
N ASP A 149 -6.46 17.81 -8.46
CA ASP A 149 -6.30 17.65 -9.92
C ASP A 149 -6.35 16.17 -10.34
N SER A 150 -5.90 15.26 -9.48
CA SER A 150 -5.98 13.80 -9.63
C SER A 150 -7.42 13.25 -9.71
N CYS A 151 -8.39 13.98 -9.12
CA CYS A 151 -9.82 13.67 -9.22
C CYS A 151 -10.50 14.26 -10.46
N CYS A 152 -9.86 15.20 -11.17
CA CYS A 152 -10.48 15.92 -12.29
C CYS A 152 -10.56 15.06 -13.56
N LEU A 153 -11.70 15.10 -14.25
CA LEU A 153 -11.80 14.62 -15.63
C LEU A 153 -11.14 15.61 -16.59
N PRO A 154 -10.44 15.16 -17.64
CA PRO A 154 -10.25 15.99 -18.82
C PRO A 154 -11.64 16.31 -19.42
N TRP A 155 -11.87 17.56 -19.80
CA TRP A 155 -13.12 18.00 -20.43
C TRP A 155 -13.31 17.31 -21.79
N VAL A 156 -14.00 16.17 -21.81
CA VAL A 156 -14.42 15.53 -23.06
C VAL A 156 -15.84 16.02 -23.36
N LYS A 157 -16.01 16.88 -24.38
CA LYS A 157 -17.33 17.12 -24.98
C LYS A 157 -17.75 15.82 -25.67
N ASN A 158 -18.79 15.12 -25.19
CA ASN A 158 -19.34 13.98 -25.94
C ASN A 158 -20.87 13.89 -25.87
N THR A 159 -21.48 13.69 -27.04
CA THR A 159 -22.87 14.00 -27.40
C THR A 159 -23.88 12.86 -27.15
N THR A 160 -23.51 11.81 -26.41
CA THR A 160 -24.36 10.61 -26.30
C THR A 160 -24.27 10.02 -24.91
N GLY A 161 -25.33 10.24 -24.13
CA GLY A 161 -25.40 9.99 -22.71
C GLY A 161 -25.32 8.52 -22.30
N LYS A 162 -24.33 8.21 -21.45
CA LYS A 162 -24.47 7.66 -20.08
C LYS A 162 -23.08 7.23 -19.63
N GLN A 163 -22.46 8.01 -18.74
CA GLN A 163 -21.27 7.56 -18.01
C GLN A 163 -21.57 7.58 -16.52
N ARG A 164 -21.60 6.38 -15.93
CA ARG A 164 -21.52 6.21 -14.49
C ARG A 164 -20.03 6.28 -14.12
N VAL A 165 -19.49 7.49 -14.10
CA VAL A 165 -18.13 7.79 -13.65
C VAL A 165 -18.28 8.75 -12.48
N LEU A 166 -17.89 8.31 -11.28
CA LEU A 166 -17.86 9.15 -10.07
C LEU A 166 -16.69 10.15 -10.20
N ARG A 167 -16.79 11.14 -11.10
CA ARG A 167 -15.83 12.24 -11.21
C ARG A 167 -16.54 13.59 -11.18
N ALA A 168 -16.00 14.50 -10.38
CA ALA A 168 -16.55 15.84 -10.15
C ALA A 168 -16.27 16.75 -11.36
N VAL A 169 -17.21 17.66 -11.65
CA VAL A 169 -16.99 18.73 -12.62
C VAL A 169 -16.13 19.78 -11.94
N CYS A 170 -14.85 19.87 -12.32
CA CYS A 170 -13.95 20.88 -11.78
C CYS A 170 -14.36 22.27 -12.29
N PRO A 171 -14.38 23.32 -11.45
CA PRO A 171 -14.60 24.67 -11.95
C PRO A 171 -13.52 25.01 -12.97
N VAL A 172 -13.91 25.62 -14.09
CA VAL A 172 -12.97 26.13 -15.09
C VAL A 172 -12.05 27.10 -14.37
N ARG A 173 -10.74 26.81 -14.34
CA ARG A 173 -9.73 27.76 -13.87
C ARG A 173 -9.84 29.03 -14.71
N SER A 174 -10.53 30.04 -14.18
CA SER A 174 -10.53 31.38 -14.75
C SER A 174 -9.31 32.12 -14.21
N GLN A 175 -8.31 32.23 -15.08
CA GLN A 175 -7.01 32.90 -14.95
C GLN A 175 -5.88 32.06 -14.34
#